data_AF-A0A941CR32-F1
#
_entry.id   AF-A0A941CR32-F1
#
_cell.length_a   1.000
_cell.length_b   1.000
_cell.length_c   1.000
_cell.angle_alpha   90.00
_cell.angle_beta   90.00
_cell.angle_gamma   90.00
#
_symmetry.space_group_name_H-M   'P 1'
#
loop_
_entity.id
_entity.type
_entity.pdbx_description
1 polymer ?
#
loop_
_entity_poly.entity_id
_entity_poly.type
_entity_poly.pdbx_seq_one_letter_code
_entity_poly.pdbx_strand_id
1 'polypeptide(L)'
;MPRKNYMTINAHETVQQMFDEFVSIKETQKTIALNDMLEMYMLAKDEDLYLELKRKYLNVEGVKQMLSDRDNEAPLTSDELFLFMKLGFSYDNKGNEYNGHETIQAYISDEAIRGYTWFSTQALYYGMSQKRVDEYNKAIRMGKKVTLLFCIGEKAGGENDIAYKADVLEILSFKQPSALSSNDYPSLWHGETARIWIKLKNIQEEDLLSAKLFEVTSTGADLQQVINNSQYHFGYISLK
;
A
#
# COMPACT_ATOMS: atom_id res chain seq x y z
N MET A 1 -24.32 -9.65 -22.18
CA MET A 1 -23.01 -9.99 -21.56
C MET A 1 -23.19 -9.98 -20.05
N PRO A 2 -22.87 -11.06 -19.33
CA PRO A 2 -22.92 -11.04 -17.88
C PRO A 2 -21.88 -10.04 -17.37
N ARG A 3 -22.31 -9.08 -16.54
CA ARG A 3 -21.42 -8.12 -15.90
C ARG A 3 -20.51 -8.91 -14.94
N LYS A 4 -19.19 -8.72 -15.03
CA LYS A 4 -18.22 -9.29 -14.09
C LYS A 4 -18.70 -8.95 -12.66
N ASN A 5 -18.82 -9.98 -11.81
CA ASN A 5 -19.18 -9.92 -10.37
C ASN A 5 -20.66 -10.14 -9.98
N TYR A 6 -21.54 -10.59 -10.89
CA TYR A 6 -22.88 -11.08 -10.49
C TYR A 6 -22.90 -12.60 -10.28
N MET A 7 -23.36 -13.04 -9.09
CA MET A 7 -23.68 -14.44 -8.82
C MET A 7 -25.18 -14.67 -9.08
N THR A 8 -25.51 -15.57 -10.00
CA THR A 8 -26.91 -16.01 -10.21
C THR A 8 -27.13 -17.31 -9.45
N ILE A 9 -27.96 -17.26 -8.41
CA ILE A 9 -28.33 -18.42 -7.60
C ILE A 9 -29.72 -18.87 -8.04
N ASN A 10 -29.84 -20.11 -8.50
CA ASN A 10 -31.12 -20.72 -8.85
C ASN A 10 -31.59 -21.61 -7.70
N ALA A 11 -32.67 -21.20 -7.04
CA ALA A 11 -33.45 -22.06 -6.13
C ALA A 11 -34.76 -22.50 -6.80
N HIS A 12 -35.41 -23.52 -6.27
CA HIS A 12 -36.75 -23.92 -6.73
C HIS A 12 -37.73 -22.75 -6.57
N GLU A 13 -38.64 -22.53 -7.52
CA GLU A 13 -39.53 -21.36 -7.58
C GLU A 13 -40.32 -21.16 -6.28
N THR A 14 -40.85 -22.24 -5.71
CA THR A 14 -41.55 -22.22 -4.42
C THR A 14 -40.68 -21.72 -3.27
N VAL A 15 -39.40 -22.10 -3.25
CA VAL A 15 -38.45 -21.68 -2.21
C VAL A 15 -38.09 -20.21 -2.38
N GLN A 16 -37.99 -19.71 -3.62
CA GLN A 16 -37.78 -18.29 -3.89
C GLN A 16 -38.96 -17.46 -3.38
N GLN A 17 -40.19 -17.86 -3.68
CA GLN A 17 -41.39 -17.17 -3.20
C GLN A 17 -41.47 -17.14 -1.67
N MET A 18 -41.18 -18.27 -1.02
CA MET A 18 -41.12 -18.34 0.44
C MET A 18 -40.03 -17.46 1.04
N PHE A 19 -38.83 -17.43 0.44
CA PHE A 19 -37.73 -16.60 0.92
C PHE A 19 -38.03 -15.11 0.75
N ASP A 20 -38.66 -14.74 -0.36
CA ASP A 20 -39.09 -13.37 -0.65
C ASP A 20 -40.10 -12.85 0.38
N GLU A 21 -41.09 -13.68 0.71
CA GLU A 21 -42.05 -13.37 1.77
C GLU A 21 -41.37 -13.30 3.14
N PHE A 22 -40.48 -14.23 3.44
CA PHE A 22 -39.74 -14.28 4.71
C PHE A 22 -38.91 -13.02 4.97
N VAL A 23 -38.11 -12.58 4.00
CA VAL A 23 -37.29 -11.37 4.17
C VAL A 23 -38.15 -10.11 4.25
N SER A 24 -39.31 -10.09 3.58
CA SER A 24 -40.27 -9.00 3.66
C SER A 24 -40.89 -8.92 5.06
N ILE A 25 -41.27 -10.05 5.66
CA ILE A 25 -41.81 -10.12 7.03
C ILE A 25 -40.74 -9.70 8.06
N LYS A 26 -39.48 -10.03 7.82
CA LYS A 26 -38.35 -9.71 8.71
C LYS A 26 -37.71 -8.34 8.43
N GLU A 27 -38.27 -7.56 7.52
CA GLU A 27 -37.77 -6.23 7.14
C GLU A 27 -36.27 -6.21 6.80
N THR A 28 -35.77 -7.28 6.18
CA THR A 28 -34.35 -7.38 5.79
C THR A 28 -34.18 -7.44 4.28
N GLN A 29 -33.01 -7.04 3.80
CA GLN A 29 -32.71 -7.11 2.37
C GLN A 29 -32.25 -8.51 1.99
N LYS A 30 -32.72 -9.02 0.83
CA LYS A 30 -32.30 -10.32 0.28
C LYS A 30 -30.78 -10.45 0.18
N THR A 31 -30.09 -9.39 -0.20
CA THR A 31 -28.63 -9.34 -0.35
C THR A 31 -27.91 -9.55 0.98
N ILE A 32 -28.42 -8.96 2.07
CA ILE A 32 -27.87 -9.12 3.42
C ILE A 32 -28.03 -10.58 3.87
N ALA A 33 -29.26 -11.11 3.77
CA ALA A 33 -29.55 -12.49 4.16
C ALA A 33 -28.76 -13.54 3.33
N LEU A 34 -28.55 -13.29 2.03
CA LEU A 34 -27.74 -14.16 1.18
C LEU A 34 -26.25 -14.11 1.52
N ASN A 35 -25.71 -12.93 1.82
CA ASN A 35 -24.31 -12.81 2.26
C ASN A 35 -24.09 -13.53 3.59
N ASP A 36 -24.99 -13.35 4.55
CA ASP A 36 -24.93 -14.05 5.84
C ASP A 36 -24.98 -15.57 5.64
N MET A 37 -25.84 -16.07 4.74
CA MET A 37 -25.93 -17.49 4.42
C MET A 37 -24.63 -18.02 3.78
N LEU A 38 -24.01 -17.25 2.88
CA LEU A 38 -22.75 -17.63 2.25
C LEU A 38 -21.62 -17.71 3.28
N GLU A 39 -21.51 -16.71 4.16
CA GLU A 39 -20.52 -16.72 5.24
C GLU A 39 -20.73 -17.87 6.21
N MET A 40 -21.98 -18.11 6.64
CA MET A 40 -22.31 -19.21 7.54
C MET A 40 -22.07 -20.58 6.91
N TYR A 41 -22.34 -20.74 5.60
CA TYR A 41 -22.04 -21.98 4.89
C TYR A 41 -20.54 -22.26 4.84
N MET A 42 -19.73 -21.26 4.47
CA MET A 42 -18.27 -21.41 4.40
C MET A 42 -17.69 -21.72 5.79
N LEU A 43 -18.09 -20.97 6.80
CA LEU A 43 -17.66 -21.18 8.19
C LEU A 43 -18.04 -22.57 8.71
N ALA A 44 -19.27 -23.02 8.45
CA ALA A 44 -19.75 -24.33 8.93
C ALA A 44 -19.15 -25.52 8.18
N LYS A 45 -18.64 -25.32 6.96
CA LYS A 45 -18.01 -26.39 6.17
C LYS A 45 -16.55 -26.59 6.52
N ASP A 46 -15.82 -25.51 6.66
CA ASP A 46 -14.40 -25.52 6.99
C ASP A 46 -14.04 -24.15 7.57
N GLU A 47 -14.07 -24.05 8.90
CA GLU A 47 -13.81 -22.81 9.62
C GLU A 47 -12.39 -22.30 9.36
N ASP A 48 -11.40 -23.21 9.38
CA ASP A 48 -9.99 -22.86 9.21
C ASP A 48 -9.75 -22.29 7.79
N LEU A 49 -10.26 -22.96 6.76
CA LEU A 49 -10.15 -22.50 5.38
C LEU A 49 -10.91 -21.18 5.15
N TYR A 50 -12.10 -21.03 5.72
CA TYR A 50 -12.86 -19.79 5.63
C TYR A 50 -12.09 -18.63 6.27
N LEU A 51 -11.52 -18.83 7.46
CA LEU A 51 -10.71 -17.81 8.14
C LEU A 51 -9.42 -17.49 7.37
N GLU A 52 -8.77 -18.48 6.75
CA GLU A 52 -7.61 -18.26 5.89
C GLU A 52 -7.97 -17.40 4.67
N LEU A 53 -9.03 -17.78 3.94
CA LEU A 53 -9.49 -17.03 2.77
C LEU A 53 -9.97 -15.63 3.17
N LYS A 54 -10.71 -15.50 4.28
CA LYS A 54 -11.16 -14.20 4.80
C LYS A 54 -9.97 -13.30 5.14
N ARG A 55 -8.92 -13.83 5.78
CA ARG A 55 -7.68 -13.09 6.06
C ARG A 55 -6.97 -12.67 4.76
N LYS A 56 -6.89 -13.57 3.78
CA LYS A 56 -6.28 -13.31 2.46
C LYS A 56 -7.01 -12.21 1.69
N TYR A 57 -8.34 -12.31 1.57
CA TYR A 57 -9.14 -11.37 0.77
C TYR A 57 -9.41 -10.04 1.47
N LEU A 58 -9.41 -10.01 2.81
CA LEU A 58 -9.47 -8.77 3.58
C LEU A 58 -8.08 -8.15 3.85
N ASN A 59 -7.01 -8.75 3.30
CA ASN A 59 -5.62 -8.34 3.51
C ASN A 59 -5.25 -8.14 4.99
N VAL A 60 -5.77 -8.99 5.88
CA VAL A 60 -5.59 -8.85 7.33
C VAL A 60 -4.11 -8.91 7.72
N GLU A 61 -3.32 -9.74 7.04
CA GLU A 61 -1.88 -9.81 7.27
C GLU A 61 -1.16 -8.55 6.78
N GLY A 62 -1.57 -7.98 5.64
CA GLY A 62 -1.08 -6.67 5.21
C GLY A 62 -1.43 -5.56 6.20
N VAL A 63 -2.64 -5.55 6.75
CA VAL A 63 -3.06 -4.60 7.79
C VAL A 63 -2.28 -4.80 9.09
N LYS A 64 -2.08 -6.04 9.54
CA LYS A 64 -1.24 -6.34 10.71
C LYS A 64 0.20 -5.88 10.51
N GLN A 65 0.75 -6.08 9.31
CA GLN A 65 2.10 -5.66 8.97
C GLN A 65 2.20 -4.13 8.91
N MET A 66 1.21 -3.43 8.33
CA MET A 66 1.13 -1.97 8.35
C MET A 66 0.99 -1.40 9.77
N LEU A 67 0.21 -2.05 10.63
CA LEU A 67 0.09 -1.68 12.04
C LEU A 67 1.41 -1.92 12.78
N SER A 68 2.04 -3.07 12.55
CA SER A 68 3.34 -3.42 13.14
C SER A 68 4.42 -2.43 12.72
N ASP A 69 4.47 -2.03 11.45
CA ASP A 69 5.37 -1.01 10.95
C ASP A 69 5.10 0.35 11.61
N ARG A 70 3.84 0.79 11.65
CA ARG A 70 3.47 2.06 12.29
C ARG A 70 3.89 2.11 13.76
N ASP A 71 3.70 1.01 14.47
CA ASP A 71 3.94 0.88 15.91
C ASP A 71 5.36 0.36 16.22
N ASN A 72 6.17 0.06 15.19
CA ASN A 72 7.55 -0.39 15.38
C ASN A 72 8.37 0.74 15.99
N GLU A 73 8.88 0.54 17.21
CA GLU A 73 9.75 1.50 17.90
C GLU A 73 11.21 1.05 17.97
N ALA A 74 11.61 0.04 17.18
CA ALA A 74 12.98 -0.42 17.14
C ALA A 74 13.95 0.75 16.88
N PRO A 75 15.02 0.89 17.69
CA PRO A 75 15.94 2.02 17.58
C PRO A 75 16.66 2.05 16.23
N LEU A 76 16.80 3.25 15.66
CA LEU A 76 17.49 3.50 14.39
C LEU A 76 19.02 3.48 14.58
N THR A 77 19.58 2.27 14.72
CA THR A 77 21.00 2.06 15.05
C THR A 77 21.93 2.07 13.85
N SER A 78 21.43 1.80 12.64
CA SER A 78 22.22 1.78 11.40
C SER A 78 22.68 3.19 10.97
N ASP A 79 23.80 3.23 10.24
CA ASP A 79 24.35 4.44 9.61
C ASP A 79 23.53 4.88 8.39
N GLU A 80 22.97 3.90 7.66
CA GLU A 80 22.01 4.12 6.58
C GLU A 80 20.66 3.49 6.94
N LEU A 81 19.59 4.27 6.77
CA LEU A 81 18.21 3.86 7.04
C LEU A 81 17.45 3.69 5.73
N PHE A 82 16.65 2.63 5.62
CA PHE A 82 15.94 2.32 4.40
C PHE A 82 14.43 2.36 4.59
N LEU A 83 13.77 3.11 3.71
CA LEU A 83 12.33 3.04 3.48
C LEU A 83 12.08 2.24 2.21
N PHE A 84 10.94 1.57 2.17
CA PHE A 84 10.52 0.78 1.02
C PHE A 84 9.20 1.32 0.45
N MET A 85 9.09 1.36 -0.88
CA MET A 85 7.85 1.65 -1.60
C MET A 85 7.67 0.73 -2.81
N LYS A 86 6.58 -0.03 -2.87
CA LYS A 86 6.18 -0.79 -4.06
C LYS A 86 5.19 0.01 -4.90
N LEU A 87 5.61 0.41 -6.10
CA LEU A 87 4.80 1.13 -7.07
C LEU A 87 3.87 0.18 -7.83
N GLY A 88 2.62 0.59 -7.95
CA GLY A 88 1.60 -0.02 -8.80
C GLY A 88 1.22 0.91 -9.95
N PHE A 89 -0.03 0.80 -10.40
CA PHE A 89 -0.61 1.80 -11.31
C PHE A 89 -1.00 3.07 -10.54
N SER A 90 -0.80 4.21 -11.18
CA SER A 90 -1.20 5.53 -10.71
C SER A 90 -2.15 6.17 -11.71
N TYR A 91 -3.01 7.08 -11.25
CA TYR A 91 -3.94 7.81 -12.11
C TYR A 91 -3.83 9.30 -11.86
N ASP A 92 -3.81 10.09 -12.93
CA ASP A 92 -3.85 11.54 -12.79
C ASP A 92 -5.29 12.04 -12.56
N ASN A 93 -5.44 13.35 -12.33
CA ASN A 93 -6.75 13.97 -12.11
C ASN A 93 -7.70 13.91 -13.32
N LYS A 94 -7.21 13.48 -14.48
CA LYS A 94 -8.00 13.27 -15.70
C LYS A 94 -8.34 11.79 -15.91
N GLY A 95 -7.87 10.91 -15.03
CA GLY A 95 -8.07 9.46 -15.12
C GLY A 95 -7.13 8.77 -16.10
N ASN A 96 -6.05 9.41 -16.55
CA ASN A 96 -5.03 8.73 -17.34
C ASN A 96 -4.24 7.80 -16.42
N GLU A 97 -4.02 6.57 -16.88
CA GLU A 97 -3.27 5.54 -16.16
C GLU A 97 -1.78 5.63 -16.47
N TYR A 98 -0.95 5.45 -15.44
CA TYR A 98 0.51 5.41 -15.53
C TYR A 98 1.01 4.16 -14.79
N ASN A 99 1.91 3.42 -15.42
CA ASN A 99 2.57 2.28 -14.78
C ASN A 99 3.70 2.75 -13.83
N GLY A 100 4.34 1.84 -13.11
CA GLY A 100 5.31 2.22 -12.09
C GLY A 100 6.56 2.92 -12.64
N HIS A 101 6.98 2.59 -13.87
CA HIS A 101 8.09 3.27 -14.54
C HIS A 101 7.69 4.68 -14.95
N GLU A 102 6.50 4.86 -15.53
CA GLU A 102 6.00 6.18 -15.92
C GLU A 102 5.80 7.08 -14.70
N THR A 103 5.31 6.52 -13.60
CA THR A 103 5.15 7.23 -12.32
C THR A 103 6.50 7.75 -11.81
N ILE A 104 7.53 6.90 -11.70
CA ILE A 104 8.83 7.36 -11.18
C ILE A 104 9.52 8.35 -12.13
N GLN A 105 9.34 8.19 -13.46
CA GLN A 105 9.88 9.12 -14.45
C GLN A 105 9.28 10.52 -14.34
N ALA A 106 8.00 10.64 -13.96
CA ALA A 106 7.40 11.93 -13.65
C ALA A 106 8.11 12.63 -12.49
N TYR A 107 8.46 11.89 -11.42
CA TYR A 107 9.21 12.43 -10.28
C TYR A 107 10.66 12.78 -10.65
N ILE A 108 11.35 11.95 -11.44
CA ILE A 108 12.71 12.24 -11.94
C ILE A 108 12.72 13.54 -12.75
N SER A 109 11.74 13.69 -13.67
CA SER A 109 11.62 14.88 -14.52
C SER A 109 11.35 16.15 -13.69
N ASP A 110 10.53 16.03 -12.64
CA ASP A 110 10.24 17.14 -11.73
C ASP A 110 11.45 17.55 -10.90
N GLU A 111 12.16 16.55 -10.38
CA GLU A 111 13.38 16.74 -9.59
C GLU A 111 14.47 17.43 -10.42
N ALA A 112 14.64 17.06 -11.69
CA ALA A 112 15.63 17.67 -12.58
C ALA A 112 15.41 19.18 -12.78
N ILE A 113 14.18 19.66 -12.66
CA ILE A 113 13.82 21.08 -12.81
C ILE A 113 14.06 21.85 -11.50
N ARG A 114 13.65 21.29 -10.36
CA ARG A 114 13.63 22.00 -9.07
C ARG A 114 14.82 21.67 -8.15
N GLY A 115 15.55 20.60 -8.44
CA GLY A 115 16.59 20.02 -7.60
C GLY A 115 16.07 19.16 -6.43
N TYR A 116 14.75 18.98 -6.32
CA TYR A 116 14.06 18.06 -5.41
C TYR A 116 12.62 17.86 -5.90
N THR A 117 11.94 16.83 -5.39
CA THR A 117 10.49 16.66 -5.55
C THR A 117 9.87 16.09 -4.28
N TRP A 118 8.61 16.40 -4.01
CA TRP A 118 7.84 15.65 -3.02
C TRP A 118 7.19 14.44 -3.67
N PHE A 119 7.35 13.29 -3.04
CA PHE A 119 6.65 12.05 -3.34
C PHE A 119 5.55 11.82 -2.32
N SER A 120 4.44 11.28 -2.76
CA SER A 120 3.22 11.14 -1.97
C SER A 120 2.77 9.69 -1.92
N THR A 121 2.25 9.28 -0.76
CA THR A 121 1.70 7.93 -0.62
C THR A 121 0.59 7.85 0.42
N GLN A 122 -0.33 6.93 0.15
CA GLN A 122 -1.46 6.54 1.00
C GLN A 122 -1.31 5.12 1.55
N ALA A 123 -0.15 4.50 1.37
CA ALA A 123 0.06 3.08 1.64
C ALA A 123 -0.12 2.69 3.12
N LEU A 124 0.10 3.62 4.07
CA LEU A 124 -0.24 3.42 5.47
C LEU A 124 -1.57 4.12 5.80
N TYR A 125 -2.57 3.34 6.19
CA TYR A 125 -3.92 3.84 6.47
C TYR A 125 -3.98 4.97 7.50
N TYR A 126 -3.07 5.00 8.47
CA TYR A 126 -2.96 6.05 9.49
C TYR A 126 -1.79 7.02 9.27
N GLY A 127 -1.07 6.88 8.17
CA GLY A 127 0.24 7.50 7.98
C GLY A 127 1.31 6.91 8.90
N MET A 128 2.50 7.51 8.87
CA MET A 128 3.58 7.23 9.82
C MET A 128 3.25 7.82 11.20
N SER A 129 3.68 7.16 12.27
CA SER A 129 3.57 7.70 13.63
C SER A 129 4.45 8.95 13.79
N GLN A 130 3.99 9.93 14.58
CA GLN A 130 4.74 11.19 14.75
C GLN A 130 6.14 10.95 15.30
N LYS A 131 6.28 10.02 16.25
CA LYS A 131 7.58 9.61 16.80
C LYS A 131 8.53 9.12 15.69
N ARG A 132 8.07 8.27 14.77
CA ARG A 132 8.90 7.81 13.65
C ARG A 132 9.28 8.94 12.69
N VAL A 133 8.33 9.82 12.36
CA VAL A 133 8.63 11.01 11.54
C VAL A 133 9.72 11.86 12.19
N ASP A 134 9.60 12.12 13.49
CA ASP A 134 10.57 12.92 14.24
C ASP A 134 11.95 12.24 14.29
N GLU A 135 12.00 10.92 14.44
CA GLU A 135 13.23 10.12 14.43
C GLU A 135 13.94 10.16 13.07
N TYR A 136 13.23 9.92 11.97
CA TYR A 136 13.81 10.00 10.62
C TYR A 136 14.28 11.41 10.28
N ASN A 137 13.45 12.44 10.53
CA ASN A 137 13.85 13.83 10.29
C ASN A 137 15.01 14.26 11.19
N LYS A 138 15.11 13.74 12.43
CA LYS A 138 16.28 13.95 13.29
C LYS A 138 17.52 13.28 12.70
N ALA A 139 17.42 12.04 12.23
CA ALA A 139 18.53 11.31 11.59
C ALA A 139 19.06 12.08 10.37
N ILE A 140 18.18 12.56 9.49
CA ILE A 140 18.54 13.36 8.31
C ILE A 140 19.27 14.65 8.73
N ARG A 141 18.74 15.38 9.73
CA ARG A 141 19.41 16.60 10.25
C ARG A 141 20.77 16.33 10.87
N MET A 142 20.98 15.12 11.41
CA MET A 142 22.28 14.68 11.95
C MET A 142 23.24 14.17 10.87
N GLY A 143 22.84 14.22 9.59
CA GLY A 143 23.67 13.77 8.47
C GLY A 143 23.65 12.27 8.23
N LYS A 144 22.76 11.51 8.89
CA LYS A 144 22.56 10.09 8.54
C LYS A 144 21.91 9.98 7.17
N LYS A 145 22.31 8.97 6.41
CA LYS A 145 21.73 8.70 5.10
C LYS A 145 20.39 7.97 5.27
N VAL A 146 19.35 8.51 4.64
CA VAL A 146 18.03 7.89 4.59
C VAL A 146 17.68 7.69 3.12
N THR A 147 17.48 6.44 2.73
CA THR A 147 17.27 6.04 1.34
C THR A 147 15.87 5.46 1.20
N LEU A 148 15.11 5.95 0.22
CA LEU A 148 13.85 5.33 -0.19
C LEU A 148 14.13 4.41 -1.39
N LEU A 149 13.84 3.13 -1.23
CA LEU A 149 13.96 2.11 -2.26
C LEU A 149 12.60 1.86 -2.90
N PHE A 150 12.55 1.99 -4.22
CA PHE A 150 11.35 1.76 -5.02
C PHE A 150 11.43 0.40 -5.71
N CYS A 151 10.42 -0.41 -5.47
CA CYS A 151 10.14 -1.62 -6.23
C CYS A 151 9.01 -1.34 -7.20
N ILE A 152 9.09 -1.88 -8.42
CA ILE A 152 7.99 -1.79 -9.38
C ILE A 152 7.28 -3.15 -9.45
N GLY A 153 5.98 -3.13 -9.20
CA GLY A 153 5.18 -4.36 -9.23
C GLY A 153 5.14 -4.99 -10.62
N GLU A 154 5.08 -6.31 -10.68
CA GLU A 154 5.04 -7.07 -11.95
C GLU A 154 3.91 -6.61 -12.87
N LYS A 155 2.71 -6.39 -12.30
CA LYS A 155 1.56 -5.89 -13.06
C LYS A 155 1.73 -4.45 -13.55
N ALA A 156 2.61 -3.67 -12.94
CA ALA A 156 2.88 -2.27 -13.26
C ALA A 156 4.19 -2.12 -14.07
N GLY A 157 4.63 -3.19 -14.74
CA GLY A 157 5.75 -3.18 -15.68
C GLY A 157 7.12 -3.47 -15.08
N GLY A 158 7.20 -3.90 -13.81
CA GLY A 158 8.46 -4.27 -13.15
C GLY A 158 8.62 -5.78 -12.93
N GLU A 159 9.54 -6.15 -12.05
CA GLU A 159 9.86 -7.56 -11.74
C GLU A 159 9.57 -7.94 -10.28
N ASN A 160 8.83 -7.09 -9.53
CA ASN A 160 8.74 -7.16 -8.07
C ASN A 160 10.15 -7.23 -7.42
N ASP A 161 11.10 -6.44 -7.91
CA ASP A 161 12.39 -6.20 -7.26
C ASP A 161 12.65 -4.69 -7.19
N ILE A 162 13.66 -4.27 -6.43
CA ILE A 162 14.12 -2.88 -6.36
C ILE A 162 14.58 -2.45 -7.76
N ALA A 163 14.12 -1.28 -8.20
CA ALA A 163 14.43 -0.73 -9.51
C ALA A 163 14.96 0.71 -9.41
N TYR A 164 14.58 1.46 -8.38
CA TYR A 164 15.03 2.85 -8.19
C TYR A 164 15.35 3.12 -6.72
N LYS A 165 16.17 4.13 -6.48
CA LYS A 165 16.43 4.69 -5.15
C LYS A 165 16.37 6.21 -5.18
N ALA A 166 16.17 6.80 -4.00
CA ALA A 166 16.27 8.23 -3.80
C ALA A 166 16.77 8.56 -2.38
N ASP A 167 17.46 9.69 -2.25
CA ASP A 167 17.82 10.27 -0.96
C ASP A 167 16.59 10.98 -0.36
N VAL A 168 16.29 10.70 0.90
CA VAL A 168 15.19 11.33 1.65
C VAL A 168 15.70 12.55 2.39
N LEU A 169 15.11 13.71 2.09
CA LEU A 169 15.47 15.00 2.68
C LEU A 169 14.54 15.40 3.84
N GLU A 170 13.29 14.97 3.80
CA GLU A 170 12.27 15.32 4.80
C GLU A 170 11.07 14.39 4.67
N ILE A 171 10.40 14.10 5.78
CA ILE A 171 9.15 13.34 5.82
C ILE A 171 8.08 14.14 6.57
N LEU A 172 6.89 14.22 5.99
CA LEU A 172 5.68 14.72 6.63
C LEU A 172 4.63 13.61 6.64
N SER A 173 3.89 13.50 7.75
CA SER A 173 2.82 12.52 7.90
C SER A 173 1.59 13.17 8.53
N PHE A 174 0.42 12.77 8.05
CA PHE A 174 -0.87 13.32 8.44
C PHE A 174 -1.85 12.21 8.82
N LYS A 175 -2.64 12.45 9.88
CA LYS A 175 -3.70 11.54 10.32
C LYS A 175 -4.88 11.45 9.34
N GLN A 176 -5.02 12.40 8.43
CA GLN A 176 -5.96 12.39 7.32
C GLN A 176 -5.23 12.84 6.06
N PRO A 177 -5.68 12.42 4.85
CA PRO A 177 -5.09 12.89 3.60
C PRO A 177 -5.11 14.42 3.57
N SER A 178 -3.93 15.00 3.36
CA SER A 178 -3.76 16.45 3.27
C SER A 178 -2.91 16.78 2.05
N ALA A 179 -3.22 17.90 1.41
CA ALA A 179 -2.35 18.47 0.39
C ALA A 179 -1.13 19.12 1.05
N LEU A 180 -0.01 19.17 0.32
CA LEU A 180 1.09 20.06 0.69
C LEU A 180 0.67 21.53 0.52
N SER A 181 1.32 22.40 1.29
CA SER A 181 1.17 23.85 1.14
C SER A 181 1.77 24.40 -0.16
N SER A 182 2.69 23.64 -0.79
CA SER A 182 3.28 23.94 -2.10
C SER A 182 2.98 22.83 -3.10
N ASN A 183 3.10 23.17 -4.40
CA ASN A 183 2.95 22.23 -5.51
C ASN A 183 4.33 21.74 -6.02
N ASP A 184 5.24 21.45 -5.08
CA ASP A 184 6.62 21.05 -5.33
C ASP A 184 6.74 19.54 -5.63
N TYR A 185 5.87 19.05 -6.51
CA TYR A 185 5.79 17.68 -7.00
C TYR A 185 5.24 17.71 -8.44
N PRO A 186 5.30 16.60 -9.20
CA PRO A 186 4.96 16.59 -10.61
C PRO A 186 3.59 17.18 -10.88
N SER A 187 3.50 18.01 -11.93
CA SER A 187 2.25 18.68 -12.32
C SER A 187 1.10 17.73 -12.65
N LEU A 188 1.43 16.49 -13.02
CA LEU A 188 0.49 15.41 -13.23
C LEU A 188 -0.40 15.14 -12.01
N TRP A 189 0.13 15.35 -10.81
CA TRP A 189 -0.52 14.99 -9.56
C TRP A 189 -1.09 16.20 -8.80
N HIS A 190 -0.98 17.43 -9.34
CA HIS A 190 -1.34 18.67 -8.63
C HIS A 190 -2.76 18.64 -8.04
N GLY A 191 -2.89 18.93 -6.75
CA GLY A 191 -4.16 18.83 -6.03
C GLY A 191 -4.37 17.48 -5.33
N GLU A 192 -3.42 16.56 -5.45
CA GLU A 192 -3.37 15.34 -4.65
C GLU A 192 -3.39 15.63 -3.15
N THR A 193 -4.06 14.75 -2.41
CA THR A 193 -3.94 14.66 -0.95
C THR A 193 -3.33 13.33 -0.59
N ALA A 194 -2.34 13.36 0.31
CA ALA A 194 -1.65 12.17 0.79
C ALA A 194 -1.53 12.16 2.31
N ARG A 195 -1.40 10.96 2.88
CA ARG A 195 -1.12 10.78 4.31
C ARG A 195 0.35 10.93 4.61
N ILE A 196 1.23 10.57 3.67
CA ILE A 196 2.67 10.67 3.82
C ILE A 196 3.20 11.42 2.62
N TRP A 197 4.03 12.42 2.89
CA TRP A 197 4.80 13.16 1.90
C TRP A 197 6.28 13.02 2.23
N ILE A 198 7.08 12.66 1.24
CA ILE A 198 8.51 12.40 1.38
C ILE A 198 9.24 13.29 0.39
N LYS A 199 10.09 14.20 0.88
CA LYS A 199 10.91 15.04 0.03
C LYS A 199 12.11 14.25 -0.44
N LEU A 200 12.28 14.14 -1.75
CA LEU A 200 13.28 13.31 -2.39
C LEU A 200 14.26 14.13 -3.22
N LYS A 201 15.45 13.56 -3.36
CA LYS A 201 16.50 14.01 -4.28
C LYS A 201 17.32 12.81 -4.77
N ASN A 202 18.04 12.99 -5.87
CA ASN A 202 18.90 12.01 -6.52
C ASN A 202 18.14 10.73 -6.85
N ILE A 203 16.94 10.86 -7.43
CA ILE A 203 16.14 9.73 -7.89
C ILE A 203 16.85 9.11 -9.09
N GLN A 204 17.22 7.83 -8.99
CA GLN A 204 17.97 7.12 -10.01
C GLN A 204 17.66 5.63 -10.01
N GLU A 205 17.97 4.96 -11.12
CA GLU A 205 17.93 3.51 -11.22
C GLU A 205 18.88 2.85 -10.19
N GLU A 206 18.52 1.65 -9.74
CA GLU A 206 19.28 0.88 -8.75
C GLU A 206 19.51 -0.54 -9.26
N ASP A 207 20.76 -0.85 -9.58
CA ASP A 207 21.17 -2.14 -10.16
C ASP A 207 21.93 -3.04 -9.17
N LEU A 208 22.27 -2.54 -7.97
CA LEU A 208 23.10 -3.23 -6.98
C LEU A 208 22.27 -3.82 -5.84
N LEU A 209 21.28 -3.07 -5.37
CA LEU A 209 20.41 -3.49 -4.27
C LEU A 209 19.23 -4.30 -4.82
N SER A 210 19.05 -5.52 -4.30
CA SER A 210 17.89 -6.37 -4.56
C SER A 210 17.10 -6.57 -3.27
N ALA A 211 15.78 -6.73 -3.39
CA ALA A 211 14.86 -6.97 -2.28
C ALA A 211 15.24 -8.20 -1.44
N LYS A 212 15.94 -9.17 -2.03
CA LYS A 212 16.44 -10.37 -1.32
C LYS A 212 17.46 -10.04 -0.22
N LEU A 213 18.10 -8.88 -0.27
CA LEU A 213 19.07 -8.42 0.75
C LEU A 213 18.38 -7.86 2.00
N PHE A 214 17.08 -7.63 1.93
CA PHE A 214 16.33 -6.91 2.96
C PHE A 214 15.30 -7.78 3.67
N GLU A 215 15.02 -7.40 4.90
CA GLU A 215 13.91 -7.87 5.69
C GLU A 215 13.05 -6.70 6.16
N VAL A 216 11.77 -6.96 6.43
CA VAL A 216 10.88 -5.97 7.02
C VAL A 216 11.24 -5.79 8.49
N THR A 217 11.59 -4.56 8.89
CA THR A 217 12.18 -4.28 10.21
C THR A 217 11.26 -4.65 11.37
N SER A 218 9.93 -4.63 11.18
CA SER A 218 8.98 -4.97 12.26
C SER A 218 8.77 -6.47 12.45
N THR A 219 8.92 -7.28 11.40
CA THR A 219 8.57 -8.70 11.41
C THR A 219 9.76 -9.63 11.18
N GLY A 220 10.90 -9.12 10.69
CA GLY A 220 12.03 -9.93 10.21
C GLY A 220 11.68 -10.75 8.96
N ALA A 221 10.56 -10.47 8.30
CA ALA A 221 10.13 -11.21 7.13
C ALA A 221 10.97 -10.82 5.90
N ASP A 222 11.34 -11.82 5.09
CA ASP A 222 12.06 -11.61 3.83
C ASP A 222 11.27 -10.67 2.88
N LEU A 223 11.89 -9.56 2.48
CA LEU A 223 11.19 -8.55 1.68
C LEU A 223 10.75 -9.10 0.32
N GLN A 224 11.59 -9.90 -0.36
CA GLN A 224 11.26 -10.49 -1.66
C GLN A 224 10.03 -11.41 -1.58
N GLN A 225 9.92 -12.22 -0.53
CA GLN A 225 8.75 -13.06 -0.29
C GLN A 225 7.51 -12.22 0.00
N VAL A 226 7.64 -11.17 0.82
CA VAL A 226 6.55 -10.27 1.17
C VAL A 226 6.00 -9.59 -0.09
N ILE A 227 6.86 -8.98 -0.92
CA ILE A 227 6.41 -8.25 -2.11
C ILE A 227 5.81 -9.15 -3.20
N ASN A 228 6.18 -10.43 -3.25
CA ASN A 228 5.60 -11.39 -4.18
C ASN A 228 4.23 -11.91 -3.73
N ASN A 229 4.01 -12.02 -2.41
CA ASN A 229 2.84 -12.72 -1.85
C ASN A 229 1.79 -11.78 -1.23
N SER A 230 2.14 -10.53 -0.93
CA SER A 230 1.27 -9.61 -0.19
C SER A 230 1.11 -8.24 -0.87
N GLN A 231 0.17 -7.44 -0.35
CA GLN A 231 -0.03 -6.02 -0.72
C GLN A 231 0.84 -5.10 0.16
N TYR A 232 2.10 -5.49 0.39
CA TYR A 232 3.05 -4.64 1.11
C TYR A 232 3.54 -3.53 0.18
N HIS A 233 2.95 -2.35 0.34
CA HIS A 233 3.21 -1.20 -0.52
C HIS A 233 4.21 -0.22 0.05
N PHE A 234 4.32 -0.14 1.38
CA PHE A 234 5.25 0.76 2.03
C PHE A 234 5.61 0.24 3.41
N GLY A 235 6.85 0.48 3.82
CA GLY A 235 7.24 0.38 5.22
C GLY A 235 8.75 0.46 5.40
N TYR A 236 9.22 -0.13 6.50
CA TYR A 236 10.59 0.00 6.97
C TYR A 236 11.33 -1.30 6.75
N ILE A 237 12.52 -1.20 6.19
CA ILE A 237 13.34 -2.36 5.85
C ILE A 237 14.76 -2.20 6.38
N SER A 238 15.37 -3.32 6.71
CA SER A 238 16.75 -3.42 7.15
C SER A 238 17.50 -4.44 6.31
N LEU A 239 18.80 -4.23 6.13
CA LEU A 239 19.68 -5.27 5.61
C LEU A 239 19.67 -6.46 6.58
N LYS A 240 19.69 -7.66 6.02
CA LYS A 240 19.84 -8.92 6.78
C LYS A 240 21.24 -9.09 7.37
#